data_AF-A0A6N9HA25-F1
#
_entry.id   AF-A0A6N9HA25-F1
#
_cell.length_a   1.000
_cell.length_b   1.000
_cell.length_c   1.000
_cell.angle_alpha   90.00
_cell.angle_beta   90.00
_cell.angle_gamma   90.00
#
_symmetry.space_group_name_H-M   'P 1'
#
loop_
_entity.id
_entity.type
_entity.pdbx_description
1 polymer ?
#
loop_
_entity_poly.entity_id
_entity_poly.type
_entity_poly.pdbx_seq_one_letter_code
_entity_poly.pdbx_strand_id
1 'polypeptide(L)'
;GELHAHEDVAGDAHAAPADRPRRRRGLAVALVAIGAVLVVAAGFGITSLATGGFGQRADTQAGGGRDGSRGEGSGGDGPQAGQQGEATSTGPSSAAAADPKSQLDAIVADDTRTAKTTLEGRWVVQLSSKKPDSADEAGYAAVLKKYKGEKASHPDAMLLFSSDWPSYSKKGFWVTILAKPYDSGSAAVAECRDLGLDSKNCFGKKLSSTEGPEGTYQYH
;
A
#
# COMPACT_ATOMS: atom_id res chain seq x y z
N GLY A 1 -11.90 79.76 -2.23
CA GLY A 1 -10.87 80.11 -3.22
C GLY A 1 -9.53 80.04 -2.53
N GLU A 2 -8.43 79.70 -3.17
CA GLU A 2 -8.18 79.51 -4.60
C GLU A 2 -6.76 78.90 -4.71
N LEU A 3 -6.61 77.97 -5.66
CA LEU A 3 -5.44 77.58 -6.46
C LEU A 3 -4.01 77.65 -5.86
N HIS A 4 -3.31 76.51 -5.81
CA HIS A 4 -2.40 75.98 -6.86
C HIS A 4 -1.20 76.88 -7.18
N ALA A 5 -0.01 76.41 -6.81
CA ALA A 5 1.29 76.82 -7.34
C ALA A 5 2.06 75.53 -7.70
N HIS A 6 2.34 75.31 -9.00
CA HIS A 6 3.68 75.33 -9.62
C HIS A 6 4.55 74.11 -9.22
N GLU A 7 5.15 73.32 -10.12
CA GLU A 7 5.85 73.64 -11.36
C GLU A 7 6.09 72.38 -12.23
N ASP A 8 6.40 72.63 -13.50
CA ASP A 8 6.56 71.72 -14.65
C ASP A 8 8.01 71.19 -14.78
N VAL A 9 8.21 69.90 -15.07
CA VAL A 9 9.48 69.37 -15.64
C VAL A 9 9.18 68.27 -16.66
N ALA A 10 9.26 68.68 -17.93
CA ALA A 10 9.96 68.06 -19.07
C ALA A 10 10.13 66.53 -19.13
N GLY A 11 9.71 65.97 -20.27
CA GLY A 11 9.97 64.59 -20.66
C GLY A 11 11.40 64.34 -21.14
N ASP A 12 11.71 63.06 -21.37
CA ASP A 12 12.28 62.64 -22.65
C ASP A 12 12.15 61.13 -22.84
N ALA A 13 11.90 60.76 -24.08
CA ALA A 13 11.63 59.40 -24.53
C ALA A 13 12.94 58.60 -24.65
N HIS A 14 12.97 57.40 -24.07
CA HIS A 14 14.03 56.42 -24.35
C HIS A 14 13.46 55.17 -25.03
N ALA A 15 13.54 55.23 -26.36
CA ALA A 15 14.09 54.21 -27.25
C ALA A 15 13.59 52.75 -27.14
N ALA A 16 12.76 52.36 -28.10
CA ALA A 16 13.00 51.14 -28.90
C ALA A 16 14.11 51.44 -29.95
N PRO A 17 14.79 50.49 -30.63
CA PRO A 17 14.29 49.17 -31.05
C PRO A 17 15.33 48.02 -31.07
N ALA A 18 14.87 46.78 -31.28
CA ALA A 18 15.55 45.84 -32.18
C ALA A 18 14.66 44.62 -32.47
N ASP A 19 14.22 44.52 -33.72
CA ASP A 19 13.73 43.30 -34.35
C ASP A 19 14.64 42.09 -34.05
N ARG A 20 14.03 40.96 -33.68
CA ARG A 20 14.64 39.65 -33.92
C ARG A 20 13.66 38.72 -34.65
N PRO A 21 14.13 38.04 -35.70
CA PRO A 21 13.28 37.48 -36.74
C PRO A 21 12.46 36.27 -36.28
N ARG A 22 11.19 36.22 -36.70
CA ARG A 22 10.40 34.99 -36.77
C ARG A 22 11.05 34.04 -37.78
N ARG A 23 11.74 33.01 -37.31
CA ARG A 23 12.09 31.86 -38.17
C ARG A 23 11.26 30.65 -37.79
N ARG A 24 10.32 30.32 -38.66
CA ARG A 24 9.52 29.09 -38.64
C ARG A 24 10.39 27.88 -39.00
N ARG A 25 10.05 26.76 -38.38
CA ARG A 25 10.25 25.35 -38.78
C ARG A 25 11.70 24.81 -38.81
N GLY A 26 11.95 23.89 -37.88
CA GLY A 26 12.89 22.78 -37.98
C GLY A 26 12.45 21.68 -37.03
N LEU A 27 11.77 20.66 -37.56
CA LEU A 27 11.43 19.42 -36.86
C LEU A 27 12.76 18.70 -36.59
N ALA A 28 13.20 18.62 -35.34
CA ALA A 28 14.31 17.75 -34.95
C ALA A 28 13.75 16.62 -34.09
N VAL A 29 13.38 15.53 -34.77
CA VAL A 29 13.10 14.24 -34.16
C VAL A 29 14.42 13.70 -33.64
N ALA A 30 14.67 13.83 -32.34
CA ALA A 30 15.75 13.14 -31.68
C ALA A 30 15.27 11.72 -31.34
N LEU A 31 15.60 10.75 -32.21
CA LEU A 31 15.52 9.33 -31.91
C LEU A 31 16.56 9.02 -30.83
N VAL A 32 16.16 9.01 -29.56
CA VAL A 32 17.00 8.46 -28.50
C VAL A 32 16.88 6.95 -28.55
N ALA A 33 18.02 6.33 -28.86
CA ALA A 33 18.19 4.91 -29.06
C ALA A 33 17.71 4.07 -27.88
N ILE A 34 17.11 2.94 -28.24
CA ILE A 34 16.74 1.81 -27.40
C ILE A 34 17.99 1.33 -26.65
N GLY A 35 18.04 1.59 -25.34
CA GLY A 35 18.99 0.99 -24.41
C GLY A 35 18.42 -0.32 -23.89
N ALA A 36 19.15 -1.40 -24.12
CA ALA A 36 18.74 -2.78 -23.94
C ALA A 36 18.28 -3.14 -22.52
N VAL A 37 17.28 -4.02 -22.52
CA VAL A 37 16.81 -4.88 -21.44
C VAL A 37 17.96 -5.54 -20.69
N LEU A 38 17.97 -5.42 -19.36
CA LEU A 38 18.52 -6.44 -18.47
C LEU A 38 17.41 -6.95 -17.57
N VAL A 39 16.75 -8.02 -18.03
CA VAL A 39 16.04 -8.94 -17.12
C VAL A 39 17.12 -9.62 -16.30
N VAL A 40 17.36 -9.12 -15.10
CA VAL A 40 18.08 -9.90 -14.08
C VAL A 40 17.06 -10.88 -13.52
N ALA A 41 16.93 -12.02 -14.20
CA ALA A 41 16.39 -13.23 -13.61
C ALA A 41 17.40 -13.70 -12.55
N ALA A 42 17.28 -13.18 -11.33
CA ALA A 42 17.95 -13.73 -10.17
C ALA A 42 17.21 -15.01 -9.76
N GLY A 43 17.41 -16.07 -10.55
CA GLY A 43 17.28 -17.44 -10.08
C GLY A 43 18.46 -17.73 -9.14
N PHE A 44 18.28 -17.46 -7.86
CA PHE A 44 19.00 -18.17 -6.79
C PHE A 44 18.01 -19.21 -6.29
N GLY A 45 18.22 -20.51 -6.39
CA GLY A 45 19.45 -21.27 -6.35
C GLY A 45 19.18 -22.43 -5.39
N ILE A 46 18.35 -23.40 -5.83
CA ILE A 46 18.13 -24.63 -5.06
C ILE A 46 19.31 -25.53 -5.36
N THR A 47 20.29 -25.57 -4.47
CA THR A 47 21.29 -26.65 -4.45
C THR A 47 21.79 -26.83 -3.02
N SER A 48 21.08 -27.66 -2.25
CA SER A 48 21.68 -28.37 -1.12
C SER A 48 21.75 -29.84 -1.50
N LEU A 49 22.91 -30.25 -1.99
CA LEU A 49 23.34 -31.65 -2.04
C LEU A 49 24.12 -31.92 -0.75
N ALA A 50 23.48 -32.57 0.20
CA ALA A 50 24.16 -33.36 1.24
C ALA A 50 23.19 -34.45 1.71
N THR A 51 23.20 -35.53 0.95
CA THR A 51 23.12 -36.94 1.37
C THR A 51 22.75 -37.24 2.83
N GLY A 52 21.63 -37.95 2.97
CA GLY A 52 21.14 -38.63 4.17
C GLY A 52 19.63 -38.77 4.03
N GLY A 53 19.12 -39.58 3.11
CA GLY A 53 19.05 -41.03 3.29
C GLY A 53 17.95 -41.35 4.31
N PHE A 54 16.78 -41.78 3.83
CA PHE A 54 15.95 -42.88 4.35
C PHE A 54 14.49 -42.72 3.91
N GLY A 55 14.10 -43.48 2.88
CA GLY A 55 12.86 -44.25 2.87
C GLY A 55 11.56 -43.53 2.53
N GLN A 56 11.30 -43.37 1.23
CA GLN A 56 9.94 -43.41 0.71
C GLN A 56 9.37 -44.83 0.93
N ARG A 57 8.24 -44.94 1.64
CA ARG A 57 7.29 -46.03 1.43
C ARG A 57 5.89 -45.44 1.33
N ALA A 58 5.44 -45.29 0.10
CA ALA A 58 4.04 -45.42 -0.21
C ALA A 58 3.80 -46.93 -0.34
N ASP A 59 2.93 -47.50 0.49
CA ASP A 59 2.31 -48.79 0.19
C ASP A 59 0.87 -48.80 0.70
N THR A 60 0.01 -48.94 -0.30
CA THR A 60 -1.39 -49.36 -0.25
C THR A 60 -1.58 -50.59 0.62
N GLN A 61 -2.65 -50.65 1.43
CA GLN A 61 -3.13 -51.94 1.92
C GLN A 61 -4.65 -52.03 1.87
N ALA A 62 -5.12 -52.77 0.88
CA ALA A 62 -6.39 -53.45 0.87
C ALA A 62 -6.17 -54.92 1.25
N GLY A 63 -7.10 -55.47 2.04
CA GLY A 63 -7.44 -56.89 2.01
C GLY A 63 -6.90 -57.80 3.12
N GLY A 64 -7.78 -58.11 4.09
CA GLY A 64 -8.20 -59.49 4.38
C GLY A 64 -7.38 -60.36 5.35
N GLY A 65 -8.06 -60.89 6.39
CA GLY A 65 -7.81 -62.26 6.87
C GLY A 65 -7.60 -62.47 8.39
N ARG A 66 -8.71 -62.74 9.10
CA ARG A 66 -8.99 -63.78 10.13
C ARG A 66 -7.86 -64.26 11.08
N ASP A 67 -8.11 -64.18 12.38
CA ASP A 67 -8.37 -65.27 13.37
C ASP A 67 -8.20 -64.64 14.78
N GLY A 68 -9.20 -64.54 15.65
CA GLY A 68 -9.69 -65.63 16.48
C GLY A 68 -9.22 -65.47 17.93
N SER A 69 -10.06 -64.92 18.82
CA SER A 69 -10.08 -65.33 20.24
C SER A 69 -11.36 -64.84 20.93
N ARG A 70 -12.10 -65.86 21.36
CA ARG A 70 -13.35 -65.88 22.10
C ARG A 70 -13.10 -65.49 23.56
N GLY A 71 -13.97 -64.63 24.09
CA GLY A 71 -14.10 -64.35 25.52
C GLY A 71 -15.57 -64.04 25.82
N GLU A 72 -16.35 -65.08 26.08
CA GLU A 72 -17.71 -64.99 26.63
C GLU A 72 -17.63 -64.63 28.13
N GLY A 73 -18.44 -63.67 28.54
CA GLY A 73 -18.67 -63.31 29.94
C GLY A 73 -19.96 -62.50 30.03
N SER A 74 -21.05 -63.20 30.33
CA SER A 74 -22.41 -62.67 30.42
C SER A 74 -22.72 -62.14 31.82
N GLY A 75 -23.45 -61.02 31.90
CA GLY A 75 -24.36 -60.69 33.00
C GLY A 75 -23.93 -59.57 33.95
N GLY A 76 -24.71 -58.49 34.00
CA GLY A 76 -24.65 -57.51 35.10
C GLY A 76 -25.20 -56.12 34.76
N ASP A 77 -26.51 -55.93 34.95
CA ASP A 77 -27.25 -54.67 34.91
C ASP A 77 -26.68 -53.52 35.77
N GLY A 78 -26.77 -52.28 35.27
CA GLY A 78 -26.85 -51.06 36.09
C GLY A 78 -25.85 -49.92 35.77
N PRO A 79 -26.26 -48.63 35.79
CA PRO A 79 -25.68 -47.59 34.95
C PRO A 79 -24.59 -46.77 35.66
N GLN A 80 -23.51 -46.42 34.94
CA GLN A 80 -22.56 -45.41 35.40
C GLN A 80 -22.33 -44.36 34.32
N ALA A 81 -22.59 -43.12 34.71
CA ALA A 81 -22.55 -41.91 33.90
C ALA A 81 -21.22 -41.77 33.14
N GLY A 82 -21.26 -42.04 31.84
CA GLY A 82 -20.21 -41.72 30.90
C GLY A 82 -20.40 -40.29 30.42
N GLN A 83 -19.50 -39.41 30.86
CA GLN A 83 -19.32 -38.06 30.35
C GLN A 83 -19.08 -38.16 28.84
N GLN A 84 -20.09 -37.79 28.06
CA GLN A 84 -19.95 -37.52 26.63
C GLN A 84 -19.14 -36.23 26.53
N GLY A 85 -17.83 -36.41 26.35
CA GLY A 85 -16.98 -35.37 25.79
C GLY A 85 -17.50 -35.07 24.40
N GLU A 86 -18.37 -34.07 24.31
CA GLU A 86 -18.73 -33.42 23.07
C GLU A 86 -17.46 -32.75 22.55
N ALA A 87 -16.71 -33.49 21.73
CA ALA A 87 -15.67 -32.92 20.90
C ALA A 87 -16.37 -32.07 19.84
N THR A 88 -16.80 -30.87 20.24
CA THR A 88 -17.08 -29.78 19.31
C THR A 88 -15.74 -29.39 18.73
N SER A 89 -15.37 -30.09 17.66
CA SER A 89 -14.36 -29.64 16.72
C SER A 89 -14.89 -28.37 16.09
N THR A 90 -14.64 -27.23 16.74
CA THR A 90 -14.74 -25.91 16.13
C THR A 90 -13.67 -25.83 15.06
N GLY A 91 -13.93 -26.47 13.91
CA GLY A 91 -13.21 -26.14 12.69
C GLY A 91 -13.32 -24.64 12.47
N PRO A 92 -12.29 -23.97 11.93
CA PRO A 92 -12.38 -22.54 11.67
C PRO A 92 -13.55 -22.34 10.72
N SER A 93 -14.65 -21.80 11.26
CA SER A 93 -15.76 -21.27 10.48
C SER A 93 -15.11 -20.30 9.51
N SER A 94 -15.04 -20.67 8.23
CA SER A 94 -14.58 -19.76 7.18
C SER A 94 -15.40 -18.49 7.35
N ALA A 95 -14.76 -17.45 7.88
CA ALA A 95 -15.39 -16.17 8.11
C ALA A 95 -16.00 -15.78 6.77
N ALA A 96 -17.33 -15.58 6.74
CA ALA A 96 -17.95 -14.92 5.62
C ALA A 96 -17.11 -13.66 5.33
N ALA A 97 -16.66 -13.50 4.08
CA ALA A 97 -15.80 -12.39 3.73
C ALA A 97 -16.50 -11.09 4.17
N ALA A 98 -15.88 -10.36 5.11
CA ALA A 98 -16.43 -9.10 5.60
C ALA A 98 -16.69 -8.17 4.40
N ASP A 99 -17.69 -7.29 4.51
CA ASP A 99 -17.96 -6.32 3.44
C ASP A 99 -16.71 -5.45 3.19
N PRO A 100 -16.55 -4.88 1.97
CA PRO A 100 -15.35 -4.14 1.62
C PRO A 100 -15.04 -2.95 2.53
N LYS A 101 -16.07 -2.28 3.07
CA LYS A 101 -15.85 -1.16 3.99
C LYS A 101 -15.31 -1.67 5.32
N SER A 102 -15.90 -2.72 5.88
CA SER A 102 -15.40 -3.35 7.11
C SER A 102 -13.95 -3.85 6.94
N GLN A 103 -13.59 -4.42 5.78
CA GLN A 103 -12.20 -4.79 5.49
C GLN A 103 -11.27 -3.57 5.48
N LEU A 104 -11.66 -2.47 4.81
CA LEU A 104 -10.86 -1.24 4.79
C LEU A 104 -10.67 -0.67 6.20
N ASP A 105 -11.74 -0.61 6.99
CA ASP A 105 -11.69 -0.08 8.35
C ASP A 105 -10.78 -0.93 9.26
N ALA A 106 -10.83 -2.27 9.13
CA ALA A 106 -9.96 -3.17 9.87
C ALA A 106 -8.48 -2.99 9.50
N ILE A 107 -8.18 -2.87 8.19
CA ILE A 107 -6.81 -2.61 7.71
C ILE A 107 -6.32 -1.26 8.25
N VAL A 108 -7.12 -0.19 8.11
CA VAL A 108 -6.78 1.15 8.60
C VAL A 108 -6.52 1.15 10.11
N ALA A 109 -7.33 0.42 10.89
CA ALA A 109 -7.17 0.37 12.34
C ALA A 109 -5.83 -0.25 12.75
N ASP A 110 -5.40 -1.31 12.07
CA ASP A 110 -4.12 -1.98 12.32
C ASP A 110 -2.93 -1.13 11.82
N ASP A 111 -3.00 -0.68 10.56
CA ASP A 111 -1.96 0.11 9.92
C ASP A 111 -1.77 1.47 10.61
N THR A 112 -2.85 2.15 11.02
CA THR A 112 -2.74 3.43 11.73
C THR A 112 -2.11 3.26 13.10
N ARG A 113 -2.39 2.15 13.81
CA ARG A 113 -1.71 1.84 15.08
C ARG A 113 -0.21 1.69 14.86
N THR A 114 0.18 0.88 13.88
CA THR A 114 1.59 0.67 13.54
C THR A 114 2.27 1.96 13.10
N ALA A 115 1.64 2.73 12.20
CA ALA A 115 2.17 3.99 11.70
C ALA A 115 2.36 5.05 12.79
N LYS A 116 1.42 5.17 13.75
CA LYS A 116 1.59 6.10 14.89
C LYS A 116 2.79 5.74 15.78
N THR A 117 3.19 4.46 15.84
CA THR A 117 4.35 4.04 16.62
C THR A 117 5.68 4.15 15.86
N THR A 118 5.66 4.01 14.53
CA THR A 118 6.88 3.84 13.72
C THR A 118 7.17 5.02 12.78
N LEU A 119 6.15 5.81 12.43
CA LEU A 119 6.22 6.85 11.39
C LEU A 119 5.81 8.24 11.89
N GLU A 120 5.51 8.41 13.18
CA GLU A 120 5.17 9.72 13.75
C GLU A 120 6.32 10.72 13.56
N GLY A 121 6.01 11.87 12.97
CA GLY A 121 6.98 12.91 12.63
C GLY A 121 7.86 12.59 11.42
N ARG A 122 7.66 11.46 10.75
CA ARG A 122 8.48 11.00 9.61
C ARG A 122 7.82 11.36 8.28
N TRP A 123 8.66 11.52 7.26
CA TRP A 123 8.21 11.59 5.88
C TRP A 123 8.08 10.19 5.30
N VAL A 124 7.06 9.98 4.49
CA VAL A 124 6.77 8.72 3.78
C VAL A 124 6.45 9.03 2.32
N VAL A 125 6.58 8.00 1.49
CA VAL A 125 6.04 8.03 0.13
C VAL A 125 4.54 7.76 0.20
N GLN A 126 3.74 8.62 -0.45
CA GLN A 126 2.33 8.37 -0.68
C GLN A 126 2.10 7.96 -2.14
N LEU A 127 1.55 6.76 -2.35
CA LEU A 127 1.26 6.21 -3.67
C LEU A 127 -0.10 6.67 -4.21
N SER A 128 -1.11 6.70 -3.34
CA SER A 128 -2.46 7.03 -3.77
C SER A 128 -3.29 7.66 -2.66
N SER A 129 -4.33 8.39 -3.06
CA SER A 129 -5.38 8.89 -2.18
C SER A 129 -6.70 8.70 -2.90
N LYS A 130 -7.55 7.83 -2.37
CA LYS A 130 -8.80 7.41 -3.00
C LYS A 130 -9.96 7.69 -2.06
N LYS A 131 -11.03 8.23 -2.64
CA LYS A 131 -12.36 8.28 -2.02
C LYS A 131 -13.25 7.32 -2.81
N PRO A 132 -14.17 6.59 -2.17
CA PRO A 132 -15.16 5.84 -2.90
C PRO A 132 -16.03 6.82 -3.71
N ASP A 133 -16.38 6.42 -4.92
CA ASP A 133 -17.25 7.16 -5.84
C ASP A 133 -18.73 7.10 -5.42
N SER A 134 -19.11 6.04 -4.72
CA SER A 134 -20.41 5.84 -4.07
C SER A 134 -20.24 5.34 -2.63
N ALA A 135 -21.21 5.60 -1.76
CA ALA A 135 -21.21 5.09 -0.39
C ALA A 135 -21.76 3.66 -0.26
N ASP A 136 -21.86 2.93 -1.37
CA ASP A 136 -22.32 1.55 -1.43
C ASP A 136 -21.14 0.57 -1.45
N GLU A 137 -21.46 -0.73 -1.46
CA GLU A 137 -20.47 -1.80 -1.48
C GLU A 137 -19.50 -1.69 -2.65
N ALA A 138 -19.98 -1.29 -3.84
CA ALA A 138 -19.17 -1.20 -5.05
C ALA A 138 -18.10 -0.11 -4.95
N GLY A 139 -18.45 1.05 -4.39
CA GLY A 139 -17.49 2.14 -4.19
C GLY A 139 -16.37 1.77 -3.22
N TYR A 140 -16.70 1.11 -2.11
CA TYR A 140 -15.69 0.61 -1.17
C TYR A 140 -14.88 -0.56 -1.75
N ALA A 141 -15.51 -1.45 -2.53
CA ALA A 141 -14.81 -2.53 -3.23
C ALA A 141 -13.75 -1.99 -4.21
N ALA A 142 -14.03 -0.88 -4.89
CA ALA A 142 -13.08 -0.23 -5.79
C ALA A 142 -11.85 0.32 -5.04
N VAL A 143 -12.06 0.95 -3.87
CA VAL A 143 -10.97 1.42 -2.99
C VAL A 143 -10.13 0.24 -2.51
N LEU A 144 -10.77 -0.81 -2.00
CA LEU A 144 -10.10 -2.01 -1.50
C LEU A 144 -9.29 -2.72 -2.59
N LYS A 145 -9.85 -2.84 -3.80
CA LYS A 145 -9.15 -3.43 -4.96
C LYS A 145 -7.91 -2.62 -5.32
N LYS A 146 -7.99 -1.28 -5.31
CA LYS A 146 -6.86 -0.40 -5.59
C LYS A 146 -5.74 -0.60 -4.55
N TYR A 147 -6.07 -0.57 -3.27
CA TYR A 147 -5.10 -0.84 -2.19
C TYR A 147 -4.46 -2.23 -2.32
N LYS A 148 -5.26 -3.29 -2.53
CA LYS A 148 -4.72 -4.65 -2.70
C LYS A 148 -3.77 -4.77 -3.89
N GLY A 149 -4.05 -4.07 -4.99
CA GLY A 149 -3.14 -4.00 -6.14
C GLY A 149 -1.82 -3.30 -5.80
N GLU A 150 -1.87 -2.19 -5.06
CA GLU A 150 -0.67 -1.48 -4.60
C GLU A 150 0.14 -2.31 -3.60
N LYS A 151 -0.53 -2.97 -2.65
CA LYS A 151 0.09 -3.88 -1.67
C LYS A 151 0.75 -5.10 -2.31
N ALA A 152 0.22 -5.58 -3.43
CA ALA A 152 0.82 -6.68 -4.19
C ALA A 152 2.12 -6.24 -4.89
N SER A 153 2.17 -5.03 -5.44
CA SER A 153 3.39 -4.46 -6.06
C SER A 153 4.40 -3.92 -5.04
N HIS A 154 3.91 -3.46 -3.89
CA HIS A 154 4.68 -2.87 -2.80
C HIS A 154 4.29 -3.54 -1.47
N PRO A 155 4.95 -4.65 -1.09
CA PRO A 155 4.59 -5.42 0.11
C PRO A 155 4.68 -4.63 1.43
N ASP A 156 5.44 -3.54 1.47
CA ASP A 156 5.56 -2.61 2.59
C ASP A 156 4.49 -1.51 2.60
N ALA A 157 3.52 -1.53 1.67
CA ALA A 157 2.46 -0.53 1.64
C ALA A 157 1.52 -0.63 2.85
N MET A 158 1.11 0.50 3.39
CA MET A 158 0.13 0.61 4.47
C MET A 158 -1.04 1.48 4.03
N LEU A 159 -2.23 1.21 4.56
CA LEU A 159 -3.44 1.99 4.32
C LEU A 159 -3.77 2.85 5.53
N LEU A 160 -3.88 4.16 5.32
CA LEU A 160 -4.27 5.12 6.34
C LEU A 160 -5.59 5.78 5.95
N PHE A 161 -6.33 6.27 6.95
CA PHE A 161 -7.46 7.14 6.70
C PHE A 161 -7.08 8.59 7.03
N SER A 162 -7.21 9.48 6.05
CA SER A 162 -6.68 10.85 6.16
C SER A 162 -7.35 11.69 7.25
N SER A 163 -8.50 11.26 7.74
CA SER A 163 -9.16 11.91 8.88
C SER A 163 -8.45 11.70 10.20
N ASP A 164 -7.65 10.63 10.33
CA ASP A 164 -6.99 10.25 11.59
C ASP A 164 -5.68 11.02 11.83
N TRP A 165 -5.28 11.84 10.87
CA TRP A 165 -4.00 12.52 10.81
C TRP A 165 -4.19 14.03 10.55
N PRO A 166 -3.90 14.90 11.53
CA PRO A 166 -3.94 16.35 11.37
C PRO A 166 -3.07 16.86 10.21
N SER A 167 -1.96 16.20 9.91
CA SER A 167 -1.06 16.59 8.82
C SER A 167 -1.72 16.52 7.43
N TYR A 168 -2.86 15.83 7.24
CA TYR A 168 -3.58 15.87 5.96
C TYR A 168 -4.53 17.07 5.87
N SER A 169 -4.43 17.88 4.82
CA SER A 169 -5.39 18.98 4.61
C SER A 169 -6.78 18.47 4.21
N LYS A 170 -6.83 17.43 3.37
CA LYS A 170 -8.06 16.80 2.90
C LYS A 170 -8.43 15.58 3.75
N LYS A 171 -9.66 15.57 4.27
CA LYS A 171 -10.20 14.51 5.15
C LYS A 171 -11.10 13.55 4.37
N GLY A 172 -11.29 12.34 4.90
CA GLY A 172 -12.17 11.32 4.31
C GLY A 172 -11.61 10.60 3.09
N PHE A 173 -10.28 10.42 3.03
CA PHE A 173 -9.60 9.65 1.98
C PHE A 173 -8.90 8.43 2.56
N TRP A 174 -8.92 7.34 1.81
CA TRP A 174 -8.09 6.16 2.03
C TRP A 174 -6.78 6.38 1.29
N VAL A 175 -5.68 6.37 2.03
CA VAL A 175 -4.38 6.80 1.56
C VAL A 175 -3.41 5.63 1.65
N THR A 176 -2.87 5.21 0.52
CA THR A 176 -1.82 4.19 0.49
C THR A 176 -0.46 4.86 0.57
N ILE A 177 0.35 4.46 1.55
CA ILE A 177 1.73 4.91 1.74
C ILE A 177 2.71 3.73 1.66
N LEU A 178 4.00 4.01 1.47
CA LEU A 178 5.07 3.05 1.74
C LEU A 178 5.62 3.26 3.16
N ALA A 179 5.80 2.19 3.92
CA ALA A 179 6.18 2.24 5.32
C ALA A 179 7.67 2.60 5.58
N LYS A 180 8.45 2.94 4.55
CA LYS A 180 9.84 3.39 4.73
C LYS A 180 9.86 4.84 5.25
N PRO A 181 10.45 5.11 6.43
CA PRO A 181 10.54 6.46 6.97
C PRO A 181 11.72 7.24 6.39
N TYR A 182 11.51 8.53 6.15
CA TYR A 182 12.51 9.50 5.70
C TYR A 182 12.58 10.72 6.61
N ASP A 183 13.75 11.36 6.68
CA ASP A 183 13.97 12.58 7.47
C ASP A 183 13.40 13.84 6.79
N SER A 184 13.18 13.80 5.47
CA SER A 184 12.73 14.96 4.70
C SER A 184 11.80 14.57 3.55
N GLY A 185 10.98 15.52 3.12
CA GLY A 185 10.13 15.35 1.94
C GLY A 185 10.93 15.11 0.67
N SER A 186 12.09 15.77 0.52
CA SER A 186 12.98 15.58 -0.61
C SER A 186 13.54 14.16 -0.71
N ALA A 187 13.83 13.51 0.42
CA ALA A 187 14.29 12.12 0.45
C ALA A 187 13.15 11.15 0.07
N ALA A 188 11.93 11.36 0.59
CA ALA A 188 10.77 10.57 0.19
C ALA A 188 10.45 10.73 -1.32
N VAL A 189 10.54 11.95 -1.83
CA VAL A 189 10.33 12.24 -3.26
C VAL A 189 11.44 11.68 -4.15
N ALA A 190 12.67 11.56 -3.65
CA ALA A 190 13.73 10.87 -4.40
C ALA A 190 13.39 9.40 -4.64
N GLU A 191 12.85 8.71 -3.63
CA GLU A 191 12.39 7.33 -3.77
C GLU A 191 11.30 7.18 -4.84
N CYS A 192 10.39 8.15 -4.97
CA CYS A 192 9.39 8.14 -6.06
C CYS A 192 10.04 7.96 -7.44
N ARG A 193 11.20 8.59 -7.68
CA ARG A 193 11.95 8.51 -8.93
C ARG A 193 12.58 7.14 -9.11
N ASP A 194 13.14 6.61 -8.04
CA ASP A 194 13.81 5.30 -8.04
C ASP A 194 12.80 4.17 -8.28
N LEU A 195 11.55 4.35 -7.85
CA LEU A 195 10.41 3.48 -8.17
C LEU A 195 9.82 3.70 -9.57
N GLY A 196 10.31 4.69 -10.33
CA GLY A 196 9.81 5.03 -11.67
C GLY A 196 8.40 5.63 -11.67
N LEU A 197 7.95 6.20 -10.54
CA LEU A 197 6.63 6.80 -10.38
C LEU A 197 6.67 8.30 -10.69
N ASP A 198 5.69 8.78 -11.47
CA ASP A 198 5.57 10.21 -11.76
C ASP A 198 4.96 11.02 -10.61
N SER A 199 4.96 12.35 -10.74
CA SER A 199 4.46 13.29 -9.74
C SER A 199 2.95 13.20 -9.47
N LYS A 200 2.18 12.50 -10.31
CA LYS A 200 0.74 12.26 -10.09
C LYS A 200 0.50 10.99 -9.29
N ASN A 201 1.43 10.04 -9.38
CA ASN A 201 1.35 8.73 -8.76
C ASN A 201 2.24 8.60 -7.51
N CYS A 202 3.02 9.64 -7.17
CA CYS A 202 3.89 9.60 -6.00
C CYS A 202 4.25 11.01 -5.49
N PHE A 203 4.16 11.21 -4.19
CA PHE A 203 4.66 12.42 -3.52
C PHE A 203 5.05 12.14 -2.07
N GLY A 204 5.85 13.04 -1.49
CA GLY A 204 6.28 12.95 -0.09
C GLY A 204 5.20 13.50 0.85
N LYS A 205 4.91 12.77 1.91
CA LYS A 205 3.95 13.15 2.95
C LYS A 205 4.55 12.99 4.34
N LYS A 206 4.48 14.02 5.19
CA LYS A 206 4.81 13.89 6.61
C LYS A 206 3.60 13.38 7.39
N LEU A 207 3.79 12.32 8.17
CA LEU A 207 2.79 11.79 9.08
C LEU A 207 2.98 12.43 10.45
N SER A 208 1.95 13.11 10.96
CA SER A 208 1.97 13.68 12.30
C SER A 208 0.56 13.76 12.87
N SER A 209 0.47 13.43 14.16
CA SER A 209 -0.70 13.53 15.03
C SER A 209 -0.86 14.90 15.69
N THR A 210 0.14 15.78 15.58
CA THR A 210 0.16 17.09 16.25
C THR A 210 0.35 18.25 15.28
N GLU A 211 1.11 18.07 14.20
CA GLU A 211 1.36 19.09 13.19
C GLU A 211 0.18 19.20 12.21
N GLY A 212 -0.18 20.44 11.88
CA GLY A 212 -1.14 20.74 10.82
C GLY A 212 -0.60 20.44 9.41
N PRO A 213 -1.40 20.68 8.36
CA PRO A 213 -1.02 20.29 7.00
C PRO A 213 0.07 21.14 6.35
N GLU A 214 0.34 22.33 6.86
CA GLU A 214 1.36 23.22 6.31
C GLU A 214 2.76 22.60 6.42
N GLY A 215 3.53 22.60 5.32
CA GLY A 215 4.88 22.04 5.30
C GLY A 215 4.96 20.51 5.39
N THR A 216 3.84 19.79 5.35
CA THR A 216 3.80 18.31 5.50
C THR A 216 3.59 17.56 4.18
N TYR A 217 3.82 18.22 3.04
CA TYR A 217 3.71 17.64 1.70
C TYR A 217 4.82 18.17 0.80
N GLN A 218 5.33 17.30 -0.09
CA GLN A 218 6.41 17.62 -1.02
C GLN A 218 6.12 16.97 -2.37
N TYR A 219 6.09 17.76 -3.44
CA TYR A 219 5.96 17.24 -4.81
C TYR A 219 7.33 16.89 -5.40
N HIS A 220 7.30 16.00 -6.40
CA HIS A 220 8.41 15.67 -7.28
C HIS A 220 8.75 16.81 -8.25
#